data_AF-A0A6G8KYT3-F1
#
_entry.id   AF-A0A6G8KYT3-F1
#
_cell.length_a   1.000
_cell.length_b   1.000
_cell.length_c   1.000
_cell.angle_alpha   90.00
_cell.angle_beta   90.00
_cell.angle_gamma   90.00
#
_symmetry.space_group_name_H-M   'P 1'
#
loop_
_entity.id
_entity.type
_entity.pdbx_description
1 polymer ?
#
loop_
_entity_poly.entity_id
_entity_poly.type
_entity_poly.pdbx_seq_one_letter_code
_entity_poly.pdbx_strand_id
1 'polypeptide(L)'
;MSSFPVSLRGVLVALLATALGAGGVAAAWVFIGPTGFAFAWITHFLLMGWISAIITSEVQVPHYGWLRVREREVQLYRALGVRLFGRLLDAIGWNRLIAKERGFDGTREGLKGLDQHTRRSESSHIICLLITLTLSLAVLATGSWAGAIWLTALGIPLHLYPALLQRLIRARIQAVPAKY
;
A
#
# COMPACT_ATOMS: atom_id res chain seq x y z
N MET A 1 -26.62 -10.16 -7.96
CA MET A 1 -25.16 -10.16 -8.21
C MET A 1 -24.94 -9.45 -9.54
N SER A 2 -24.69 -8.14 -9.52
CA SER A 2 -24.40 -7.37 -10.73
C SER A 2 -22.90 -7.38 -10.97
N SER A 3 -22.46 -8.18 -11.93
CA SER A 3 -21.10 -8.17 -12.45
C SER A 3 -20.84 -6.78 -13.05
N PHE A 4 -19.93 -6.00 -12.46
CA PHE A 4 -19.50 -4.74 -13.05
C PHE A 4 -18.70 -5.07 -14.32
N PRO A 5 -19.12 -4.62 -15.53
CA PRO A 5 -18.25 -4.73 -16.69
C PRO A 5 -17.08 -3.77 -16.47
N VAL A 6 -15.87 -4.31 -16.28
CA VAL A 6 -14.65 -3.51 -16.32
C VAL A 6 -14.62 -2.84 -17.70
N SER A 7 -14.57 -1.52 -17.75
CA SER A 7 -14.54 -0.81 -19.03
C SER A 7 -13.28 -1.18 -19.81
N LEU A 8 -13.38 -1.28 -21.15
CA LEU A 8 -12.22 -1.54 -22.01
C LEU A 8 -11.07 -0.55 -21.71
N ARG A 9 -11.40 0.72 -21.47
CA ARG A 9 -10.45 1.74 -21.03
C ARG A 9 -9.74 1.36 -19.73
N GLY A 10 -10.48 0.90 -18.71
CA GLY A 10 -9.91 0.45 -17.44
C GLY A 10 -8.97 -0.75 -17.59
N VAL A 11 -9.35 -1.73 -18.43
CA VAL A 11 -8.49 -2.87 -18.75
C VAL A 11 -7.20 -2.41 -19.44
N LEU A 12 -7.30 -1.54 -20.44
CA LEU A 12 -6.14 -1.02 -21.16
C LEU A 12 -5.20 -0.23 -20.25
N VAL A 13 -5.74 0.60 -19.35
CA VAL A 13 -4.94 1.33 -18.35
C VAL A 13 -4.21 0.35 -17.42
N ALA A 14 -4.90 -0.68 -16.91
CA ALA A 14 -4.28 -1.67 -16.02
C ALA A 14 -3.17 -2.48 -16.73
N LEU A 15 -3.40 -2.89 -17.99
CA LEU A 15 -2.39 -3.58 -18.79
C LEU A 15 -1.18 -2.69 -19.06
N LEU A 16 -1.41 -1.45 -19.48
CA LEU A 16 -0.32 -0.50 -19.73
C LEU A 16 0.47 -0.19 -18.46
N ALA A 17 -0.21 0.10 -17.34
CA ALA A 17 0.43 0.33 -16.06
C ALA A 17 1.28 -0.87 -15.63
N THR A 18 0.76 -2.09 -15.81
CA THR A 18 1.48 -3.32 -15.48
C THR A 18 2.70 -3.53 -16.37
N ALA A 19 2.57 -3.31 -17.67
CA ALA A 19 3.70 -3.38 -18.60
C ALA A 19 4.78 -2.35 -18.24
N LEU A 20 4.39 -1.12 -17.91
CA LEU A 20 5.32 -0.06 -17.50
C LEU A 20 5.99 -0.36 -16.15
N GLY A 21 5.22 -0.83 -15.16
CA GLY A 21 5.75 -1.21 -13.85
C GLY A 21 6.74 -2.36 -13.94
N ALA A 22 6.36 -3.45 -14.60
CA ALA A 22 7.21 -4.62 -14.80
C ALA A 22 8.43 -4.29 -15.66
N GLY A 23 8.23 -3.58 -16.77
CA GLY A 23 9.31 -3.11 -17.65
C GLY A 23 10.28 -2.18 -16.94
N GLY A 24 9.79 -1.27 -16.09
CA GLY A 24 10.61 -0.39 -15.27
C GLY A 24 11.46 -1.15 -14.25
N VAL A 25 10.88 -2.15 -13.57
CA VAL A 25 11.63 -3.01 -12.64
C VAL A 25 12.68 -3.83 -13.38
N ALA A 26 12.34 -4.39 -14.55
CA ALA A 26 13.28 -5.12 -15.40
C ALA A 26 14.41 -4.22 -15.92
N ALA A 27 14.10 -3.00 -16.35
CA ALA A 27 15.10 -2.01 -16.77
C ALA A 27 16.03 -1.64 -15.60
N ALA A 28 15.48 -1.36 -14.41
CA ALA A 28 16.29 -1.11 -13.22
C ALA A 28 17.20 -2.31 -12.91
N TRP A 29 16.68 -3.54 -13.03
CA TRP A 29 17.48 -4.75 -12.83
C TRP A 29 18.65 -4.83 -13.81
N VAL A 30 18.43 -4.57 -15.10
CA VAL A 30 19.44 -4.71 -16.16
C VAL A 30 20.46 -3.57 -16.12
N PHE A 31 20.02 -2.32 -15.97
CA PHE A 31 20.88 -1.14 -16.12
C PHE A 31 21.50 -0.65 -14.80
N ILE A 32 20.85 -0.91 -13.65
CA ILE A 32 21.35 -0.49 -12.32
C ILE A 32 21.93 -1.70 -11.58
N GLY A 33 21.36 -2.88 -11.79
CA GLY A 33 21.75 -4.11 -11.11
C GLY A 33 20.97 -4.34 -9.80
N PRO A 34 20.66 -5.59 -9.44
CA PRO A 34 19.78 -5.90 -8.31
C PRO A 34 20.42 -5.78 -6.92
N THR A 35 21.69 -5.37 -6.84
CA THR A 35 22.54 -5.62 -5.67
C THR A 35 22.52 -4.51 -4.62
N GLY A 36 22.07 -3.32 -4.99
CA GLY A 36 22.26 -2.11 -4.20
C GLY A 36 20.96 -1.40 -3.80
N PHE A 37 21.11 -0.42 -2.91
CA PHE A 37 20.04 0.44 -2.43
C PHE A 37 19.27 1.13 -3.57
N ALA A 38 19.96 1.60 -4.62
CA ALA A 38 19.34 2.34 -5.72
C ALA A 38 18.28 1.52 -6.45
N PHE A 39 18.58 0.25 -6.76
CA PHE A 39 17.59 -0.66 -7.35
C PHE A 39 16.40 -0.85 -6.42
N ALA A 40 16.64 -1.17 -5.15
CA ALA A 40 15.57 -1.37 -4.17
C ALA A 40 14.67 -0.12 -4.05
N TRP A 41 15.26 1.07 -3.93
CA TRP A 41 14.53 2.33 -3.84
C TRP A 41 13.65 2.56 -5.07
N ILE A 42 14.21 2.49 -6.27
CA ILE A 42 13.48 2.69 -7.53
C ILE A 42 12.34 1.68 -7.68
N THR A 43 12.61 0.40 -7.40
CA THR A 43 11.60 -0.66 -7.44
C THR A 43 10.40 -0.34 -6.56
N HIS A 44 10.60 0.14 -5.33
CA HIS A 44 9.49 0.47 -4.44
C HIS A 44 8.61 1.60 -5.01
N PHE A 45 9.20 2.66 -5.56
CA PHE A 45 8.43 3.75 -6.17
C PHE A 45 7.72 3.32 -7.45
N LEU A 46 8.34 2.44 -8.25
CA LEU A 46 7.67 1.83 -9.42
C LEU A 46 6.47 0.99 -8.99
N LEU A 47 6.59 0.18 -7.94
CA LEU A 47 5.47 -0.60 -7.41
C LEU A 47 4.35 0.29 -6.88
N MET A 48 4.68 1.39 -6.19
CA MET A 48 3.68 2.37 -5.72
C MET A 48 2.96 3.07 -6.87
N GLY A 49 3.69 3.51 -7.90
CA GLY A 49 3.12 4.13 -9.08
C GLY A 49 2.20 3.16 -9.82
N TRP A 50 2.66 1.93 -10.02
CA TRP A 50 1.90 0.84 -10.65
C TRP A 50 0.60 0.55 -9.91
N ILE A 51 0.66 0.29 -8.60
CA ILE A 51 -0.55 -0.08 -7.85
C ILE A 51 -1.54 1.07 -7.74
N SER A 52 -1.06 2.33 -7.69
CA SER A 52 -1.92 3.51 -7.64
C SER A 52 -2.68 3.73 -8.96
N ALA A 53 -2.11 3.31 -10.09
CA ALA A 53 -2.79 3.33 -11.39
C ALA A 53 -3.86 2.23 -11.53
N ILE A 54 -3.75 1.14 -10.76
CA ILE A 54 -4.70 0.02 -10.78
C ILE A 54 -5.81 0.20 -9.75
N ILE A 55 -5.45 0.49 -8.49
CA ILE A 55 -6.38 0.63 -7.37
C ILE A 55 -6.71 2.11 -7.19
N THR A 56 -7.55 2.63 -8.08
CA THR A 56 -8.00 4.02 -8.06
C THR A 56 -9.06 4.28 -6.99
N SER A 57 -9.43 5.55 -6.77
CA SER A 57 -10.50 5.94 -5.85
C SER A 57 -11.88 5.37 -6.23
N GLU A 58 -12.07 4.98 -7.49
CA GLU A 58 -13.31 4.37 -8.01
C GLU A 58 -13.46 2.91 -7.56
N VAL A 59 -12.35 2.23 -7.25
CA VAL A 59 -12.36 0.84 -6.80
C VAL A 59 -12.96 0.75 -5.40
N GLN A 60 -14.09 0.03 -5.30
CA GLN A 60 -14.72 -0.26 -4.02
C GLN A 60 -14.20 -1.61 -3.50
N VAL A 61 -13.62 -1.60 -2.30
CA VAL A 61 -13.15 -2.84 -1.66
C VAL A 61 -14.28 -3.41 -0.80
N PRO A 62 -14.77 -4.62 -1.11
CA PRO A 62 -15.82 -5.26 -0.32
C PRO A 62 -15.46 -5.43 1.14
N HIS A 63 -16.48 -5.65 1.98
CA HIS A 63 -16.28 -5.98 3.38
C HIS A 63 -15.83 -7.43 3.50
N TYR A 64 -14.53 -7.64 3.63
CA TYR A 64 -13.97 -8.95 3.95
C TYR A 64 -13.71 -9.08 5.46
N GLY A 65 -13.90 -10.28 6.00
CA GLY A 65 -13.71 -10.53 7.43
C GLY A 65 -12.29 -10.21 7.93
N TRP A 66 -11.27 -10.39 7.09
CA TRP A 66 -9.87 -10.09 7.42
C TRP A 66 -9.56 -8.58 7.49
N LEU A 67 -10.41 -7.73 6.90
CA LEU A 67 -10.31 -6.27 7.00
C LEU A 67 -10.89 -5.75 8.32
N ARG A 68 -11.60 -6.57 9.10
CA ARG A 68 -12.02 -6.21 10.45
C ARG A 68 -10.80 -6.24 11.37
N VAL A 69 -10.60 -5.18 12.16
CA VAL A 69 -9.45 -5.05 13.04
C VAL A 69 -9.88 -5.40 14.46
N ARG A 70 -9.16 -6.33 15.09
CA ARG A 70 -9.39 -6.79 16.45
C ARG A 70 -8.61 -5.94 17.44
N GLU A 71 -9.07 -5.87 18.69
CA GLU A 71 -8.39 -5.08 19.72
C GLU A 71 -6.94 -5.50 19.98
N ARG A 72 -6.66 -6.82 19.96
CA ARG A 72 -5.30 -7.36 20.12
C ARG A 72 -4.35 -6.88 19.01
N GLU A 73 -4.86 -6.73 17.79
CA GLU A 73 -4.08 -6.21 16.67
C GLU A 73 -3.73 -4.73 16.89
N VAL A 74 -4.68 -3.94 17.41
CA VAL A 74 -4.44 -2.54 17.77
C VAL A 74 -3.35 -2.40 18.83
N GLN A 75 -3.33 -3.27 19.84
CA GLN A 75 -2.29 -3.28 20.87
C GLN A 75 -0.93 -3.62 20.27
N LEU A 76 -0.86 -4.67 19.45
CA LEU A 76 0.35 -5.08 18.74
C LEU A 76 0.91 -3.94 17.87
N TYR A 77 0.09 -3.29 17.05
CA TYR A 77 0.54 -2.23 16.15
C TYR A 77 1.02 -0.98 16.90
N ARG A 78 0.45 -0.71 18.08
CA ARG A 78 0.96 0.35 18.96
C ARG A 78 2.33 0.00 19.53
N ALA A 79 2.51 -1.24 19.99
CA ALA A 79 3.79 -1.73 20.50
C ALA A 79 4.89 -1.70 19.41
N LEU A 80 4.54 -2.00 18.15
CA LEU A 80 5.44 -1.88 16.99
C LEU A 80 5.75 -0.44 16.56
N GLY A 81 5.23 0.57 17.27
CA GLY A 81 5.53 1.97 16.98
C GLY A 81 4.82 2.55 15.75
N VAL A 82 3.76 1.92 15.23
CA VAL A 82 3.04 2.40 14.04
C VAL A 82 2.45 3.80 14.24
N ARG A 83 2.12 4.17 15.48
CA ARG A 83 1.72 5.56 15.82
C ARG A 83 2.85 6.57 15.63
N LEU A 84 4.09 6.20 15.95
CA LEU A 84 5.25 7.06 15.72
C LEU A 84 5.48 7.24 14.21
N PHE A 85 5.35 6.17 13.44
CA PHE A 85 5.39 6.26 11.97
C PHE A 85 4.32 7.20 11.41
N GLY A 86 3.07 7.12 11.89
CA GLY A 86 2.03 8.07 11.49
C GLY A 86 2.40 9.53 11.76
N ARG A 87 2.99 9.82 12.93
CA ARG A 87 3.49 11.17 13.28
C ARG A 87 4.67 11.61 12.42
N LEU A 88 5.56 10.69 12.04
CA LEU A 88 6.63 10.99 11.09
C LEU A 88 6.05 11.40 9.73
N LEU A 89 5.04 10.69 9.23
CA LEU A 89 4.34 11.05 8.00
C LEU A 89 3.65 12.41 8.09
N ASP A 90 3.12 12.79 9.26
CA ASP A 90 2.62 14.15 9.50
C ASP A 90 3.75 15.18 9.43
N ALA A 91 4.88 14.91 10.09
CA ALA A 91 6.02 15.82 10.19
C ALA A 91 6.66 16.12 8.83
N ILE A 92 6.81 15.11 7.97
CA ILE A 92 7.35 15.29 6.61
C ILE A 92 6.30 15.80 5.60
N GLY A 93 5.06 16.06 6.06
CA GLY A 93 3.99 16.60 5.21
C GLY A 93 3.29 15.57 4.32
N TRP A 94 3.66 14.29 4.39
CA TRP A 94 3.06 13.23 3.56
C TRP A 94 1.55 13.13 3.76
N ASN A 95 1.08 13.15 5.01
CA ASN A 95 -0.35 13.06 5.30
C ASN A 95 -1.16 14.25 4.77
N ARG A 96 -0.52 15.42 4.59
CA ARG A 96 -1.13 16.60 3.98
C ARG A 96 -1.24 16.45 2.46
N LEU A 97 -0.23 15.87 1.83
CA LEU A 97 -0.20 15.61 0.38
C LEU A 97 -1.36 14.70 -0.03
N ILE A 98 -1.57 13.61 0.71
CA ILE A 98 -2.59 12.60 0.38
C ILE A 98 -3.97 12.87 1.03
N ALA A 99 -4.15 14.03 1.69
CA ALA A 99 -5.38 14.32 2.44
C ALA A 99 -6.63 14.29 1.55
N LYS A 100 -6.53 14.80 0.31
CA LYS A 100 -7.64 14.81 -0.66
C LYS A 100 -8.06 13.38 -1.06
N GLU A 101 -7.09 12.47 -1.21
CA GLU A 101 -7.35 11.08 -1.61
C GLU A 101 -8.09 10.27 -0.54
N ARG A 102 -8.03 10.71 0.72
CA ARG A 102 -8.72 10.07 1.85
C ARG A 102 -10.24 10.26 1.79
N GLY A 103 -10.72 11.28 1.08
CA GLY A 103 -12.14 11.59 0.98
C GLY A 103 -12.82 11.84 2.33
N PHE A 104 -12.06 12.35 3.32
CA PHE A 104 -12.56 12.65 4.65
C PHE A 104 -12.66 14.17 4.86
N ASP A 105 -13.86 14.63 5.16
CA ASP A 105 -14.22 16.04 5.34
C ASP A 105 -14.39 16.43 6.82
N GLY A 106 -14.09 15.52 7.75
CA GLY A 106 -14.30 15.73 9.18
C GLY A 106 -15.68 15.31 9.68
N THR A 107 -16.60 14.89 8.80
CA THR A 107 -17.96 14.49 9.16
C THR A 107 -18.09 12.99 9.41
N ARG A 108 -19.18 12.57 10.05
CA ARG A 108 -19.50 11.15 10.21
C ARG A 108 -19.78 10.47 8.87
N GLU A 109 -20.35 11.18 7.91
CA GLU A 109 -20.64 10.65 6.57
C GLU A 109 -19.34 10.37 5.81
N GLY A 110 -18.36 11.27 5.95
CA GLY A 110 -17.00 11.11 5.41
C GLY A 110 -16.25 9.87 5.93
N LEU A 111 -16.66 9.26 7.05
CA LEU A 111 -16.05 8.03 7.55
C LEU A 111 -16.21 6.85 6.59
N LYS A 112 -17.27 6.81 5.77
CA LYS A 112 -17.44 5.77 4.74
C LYS A 112 -16.37 5.88 3.66
N GLY A 113 -16.08 7.11 3.21
CA GLY A 113 -15.01 7.39 2.26
C GLY A 113 -13.64 7.05 2.83
N LEU A 114 -13.39 7.43 4.08
CA LEU A 114 -12.15 7.13 4.79
C LEU A 114 -11.94 5.62 4.99
N ASP A 115 -12.99 4.87 5.33
CA ASP A 115 -12.91 3.41 5.45
C ASP A 115 -12.58 2.77 4.09
N GLN A 116 -13.22 3.18 3.00
CA GLN A 116 -12.87 2.69 1.67
C GLN A 116 -11.43 3.03 1.27
N HIS A 117 -10.97 4.26 1.55
CA HIS A 117 -9.58 4.66 1.31
C HIS A 117 -8.60 3.78 2.08
N THR A 118 -8.83 3.58 3.38
CA THR A 118 -7.96 2.75 4.20
C THR A 118 -7.94 1.30 3.69
N ARG A 119 -9.03 0.74 3.13
CA ARG A 119 -9.02 -0.62 2.55
C ARG A 119 -8.20 -0.72 1.28
N ARG A 120 -8.38 0.25 0.38
CA ARG A 120 -7.58 0.34 -0.85
C ARG A 120 -6.11 0.45 -0.50
N SER A 121 -5.74 1.41 0.35
CA SER A 121 -4.36 1.63 0.75
C SER A 121 -3.77 0.39 1.47
N GLU A 122 -4.50 -0.23 2.41
CA GLU A 122 -4.05 -1.49 3.05
C GLU A 122 -3.78 -2.58 2.01
N SER A 123 -4.72 -2.79 1.09
CA SER A 123 -4.60 -3.83 0.04
C SER A 123 -3.44 -3.54 -0.90
N SER A 124 -3.28 -2.29 -1.35
CA SER A 124 -2.18 -1.87 -2.22
C SER A 124 -0.83 -2.12 -1.57
N HIS A 125 -0.65 -1.72 -0.31
CA HIS A 125 0.60 -1.94 0.40
C HIS A 125 0.86 -3.43 0.67
N ILE A 126 -0.16 -4.23 0.98
CA ILE A 126 0.00 -5.69 1.12
C ILE A 126 0.44 -6.32 -0.22
N ILE A 127 -0.19 -5.95 -1.33
CA ILE A 127 0.18 -6.45 -2.66
C ILE A 127 1.64 -6.09 -2.99
N CYS A 128 2.03 -4.82 -2.79
CA CYS A 128 3.40 -4.41 -3.01
C CYS A 128 4.38 -5.13 -2.07
N LEU A 129 4.04 -5.34 -0.80
CA LEU A 129 4.88 -6.09 0.13
C LEU A 129 5.11 -7.53 -0.37
N LEU A 130 4.07 -8.23 -0.82
CA LEU A 130 4.18 -9.59 -1.35
C LEU A 130 5.06 -9.64 -2.61
N ILE A 131 4.93 -8.64 -3.49
CA ILE A 131 5.79 -8.53 -4.67
C ILE A 131 7.23 -8.23 -4.26
N THR A 132 7.46 -7.31 -3.32
CA THR A 132 8.80 -7.01 -2.78
C THR A 132 9.45 -8.24 -2.18
N LEU A 133 8.72 -9.06 -1.41
CA LEU A 133 9.23 -10.32 -0.87
C LEU A 133 9.59 -11.31 -1.98
N THR A 134 8.73 -11.42 -3.01
CA THR A 134 9.00 -12.29 -4.17
C THR A 134 10.25 -11.83 -4.94
N LEU A 135 10.39 -10.53 -5.20
CA LEU A 135 11.58 -9.95 -5.82
C LEU A 135 12.82 -10.15 -4.94
N SER A 136 12.69 -10.04 -3.62
CA SER A 136 13.81 -10.26 -2.70
C SER A 136 14.33 -11.70 -2.79
N LEU A 137 13.43 -12.69 -2.93
CA LEU A 137 13.83 -14.09 -3.17
C LEU A 137 14.51 -14.25 -4.54
N ALA A 138 14.01 -13.58 -5.58
CA ALA A 138 14.65 -13.59 -6.90
C ALA A 138 16.06 -12.95 -6.87
N VAL A 139 16.23 -11.84 -6.15
CA VAL A 139 17.55 -11.21 -5.94
C VAL A 139 18.47 -12.14 -5.17
N LEU A 140 17.98 -12.77 -4.10
CA LEU A 140 18.75 -13.73 -3.32
C LEU A 140 19.23 -14.92 -4.17
N ALA A 141 18.40 -15.40 -5.10
CA ALA A 141 18.75 -16.46 -6.04
C ALA A 141 19.91 -16.09 -6.99
N THR A 142 20.23 -14.80 -7.16
CA THR A 142 21.44 -14.35 -7.87
C THR A 142 22.69 -14.30 -7.00
N GLY A 143 22.59 -14.71 -5.73
CA GLY A 143 23.67 -14.63 -4.74
C GLY A 143 23.78 -13.27 -4.04
N SER A 144 22.94 -12.29 -4.38
CA SER A 144 23.00 -10.95 -3.79
C SER A 144 22.20 -10.84 -2.50
N TRP A 145 22.87 -11.13 -1.38
CA TRP A 145 22.30 -10.88 -0.05
C TRP A 145 22.02 -9.41 0.21
N ALA A 146 22.93 -8.53 -0.23
CA ALA A 146 22.79 -7.08 -0.03
C ALA A 146 21.52 -6.53 -0.71
N GLY A 147 21.24 -6.94 -1.95
CA GLY A 147 20.05 -6.50 -2.66
C GLY A 147 18.75 -6.98 -2.01
N ALA A 148 18.72 -8.24 -1.57
CA ALA A 148 17.58 -8.79 -0.84
C ALA A 148 17.35 -8.08 0.50
N ILE A 149 18.41 -7.76 1.24
CA ILE A 149 18.34 -6.97 2.47
C ILE A 149 17.80 -5.58 2.18
N TRP A 150 18.28 -4.88 1.15
CA TRP A 150 17.78 -3.54 0.82
C TRP A 150 16.30 -3.55 0.41
N LEU A 151 15.88 -4.50 -0.41
CA LEU A 151 14.47 -4.64 -0.79
C LEU A 151 13.58 -4.87 0.43
N THR A 152 13.93 -5.85 1.28
CA THR A 152 13.14 -6.17 2.47
C THR A 152 13.14 -5.05 3.50
N ALA A 153 14.30 -4.44 3.77
CA ALA A 153 14.45 -3.36 4.72
C ALA A 153 13.66 -2.11 4.32
N LEU A 154 13.61 -1.76 3.03
CA LEU A 154 12.77 -0.66 2.52
C LEU A 154 11.29 -1.03 2.45
N GLY A 155 10.95 -2.30 2.22
CA GLY A 155 9.57 -2.78 2.21
C GLY A 155 8.87 -2.64 3.56
N ILE A 156 9.62 -2.65 4.67
CA ILE A 156 9.07 -2.42 6.00
C ILE A 156 8.45 -1.01 6.13
N PRO A 157 9.20 0.10 6.02
CA PRO A 157 8.65 1.44 6.15
C PRO A 157 7.78 1.85 4.96
N LEU A 158 7.99 1.30 3.75
CA LEU A 158 7.23 1.71 2.56
C LEU A 158 5.94 0.90 2.35
N HIS A 159 5.84 -0.33 2.87
CA HIS A 159 4.65 -1.17 2.66
C HIS A 159 4.06 -1.71 3.96
N LEU A 160 4.86 -2.36 4.80
CA LEU A 160 4.33 -2.96 6.03
C LEU A 160 3.76 -1.90 6.97
N TYR A 161 4.54 -0.87 7.32
CA TYR A 161 4.10 0.18 8.23
C TYR A 161 2.88 0.97 7.73
N PRO A 162 2.81 1.36 6.44
CA PRO A 162 1.59 1.94 5.88
C PRO A 162 0.38 1.03 5.96
N ALA A 163 0.51 -0.27 5.65
CA ALA A 163 -0.60 -1.22 5.78
C ALA A 163 -1.10 -1.30 7.24
N LEU A 164 -0.20 -1.41 8.22
CA LEU A 164 -0.54 -1.42 9.64
C LEU A 164 -1.16 -0.10 10.09
N LEU A 165 -0.70 1.03 9.55
CA LEU A 165 -1.26 2.34 9.84
C LEU A 165 -2.71 2.44 9.35
N GLN A 166 -3.02 1.92 8.17
CA GLN A 166 -4.41 1.87 7.67
C GLN A 166 -5.30 1.04 8.60
N ARG A 167 -4.81 -0.08 9.13
CA ARG A 167 -5.55 -0.89 10.12
C ARG A 167 -5.77 -0.14 11.43
N LEU A 168 -4.80 0.62 11.91
CA LEU A 168 -4.99 1.48 13.09
C LEU A 168 -6.03 2.59 12.87
N ILE A 169 -6.06 3.19 11.68
CA ILE A 169 -7.08 4.19 11.32
C ILE A 169 -8.46 3.51 11.27
N ARG A 170 -8.55 2.37 10.59
CA ARG A 170 -9.80 1.59 10.47
C ARG A 170 -10.36 1.17 11.82
N ALA A 171 -9.50 0.76 12.76
CA ALA A 171 -9.95 0.44 14.12
C ALA A 171 -10.62 1.63 14.83
N ARG A 172 -10.16 2.87 14.57
CA ARG A 172 -10.82 4.08 15.10
C ARG A 172 -12.17 4.31 14.44
N ILE A 173 -12.29 4.08 13.14
CA ILE A 173 -13.56 4.18 12.41
C ILE A 173 -14.56 3.18 12.98
N GLN A 174 -14.15 1.92 13.19
CA GLN A 174 -14.97 0.84 13.74
C GLN A 174 -15.46 1.11 15.16
N ALA A 175 -14.74 1.93 15.94
CA ALA A 175 -15.13 2.31 17.29
C ALA A 175 -16.18 3.45 17.32
N VAL A 176 -16.45 4.11 16.19
CA VAL A 176 -17.49 5.14 16.11
C VAL A 176 -18.86 4.46 16.05
N PRO A 177 -19.78 4.71 17.00
CA PRO A 177 -21.11 4.12 16.98
C PRO A 177 -21.87 4.51 15.70
N ALA A 178 -22.50 3.53 15.05
CA ALA A 178 -23.49 3.79 14.01
C ALA A 178 -24.71 4.47 14.64
N LYS A 179 -25.27 5.47 13.95
CA LYS A 179 -26.57 6.05 14.36
C LYS A 179 -27.65 5.04 13.97
N TYR A 180 -28.49 4.64 14.93
CA TYR A 180 -29.76 3.96 14.65
C TYR A 180 -30.72 4.95 13.99
#